data_AF-A0A953XI76-F1
#
_entry.id   AF-A0A953XI76-F1
#
_cell.length_a   1.000
_cell.length_b   1.000
_cell.length_c   1.000
_cell.angle_alpha   90.00
_cell.angle_beta   90.00
_cell.angle_gamma   90.00
#
_symmetry.space_group_name_H-M   'P 1'
#
loop_
_entity.id
_entity.type
_entity.pdbx_description
1 polymer ?
#
loop_
_entity_poly.entity_id
_entity_poly.type
_entity_poly.pdbx_seq_one_letter_code
_entity_poly.pdbx_strand_id
1 'polypeptide(L)'
;MKPATLTLIACLCLLIGACASAKEDNEAPPVDTSLTNEQIVLKVLQEGLVERDLDVVETYVAKDYKQHNPYAATGRQGLVDFIKSMRGGGHGTFKNV
;
A
#
# COMPACT_ATOMS: atom_id res chain seq x y z
N MET A 1 69.22 -4.77 -2.70
CA MET A 1 69.24 -4.71 -1.22
C MET A 1 67.98 -4.02 -0.75
N LYS A 2 67.14 -4.78 -0.02
CA LYS A 2 65.93 -4.50 0.79
C LYS A 2 64.66 -3.82 0.21
N PRO A 3 63.45 -4.34 0.57
CA PRO A 3 62.14 -4.00 0.02
C PRO A 3 61.27 -3.14 0.99
N ALA A 4 60.29 -2.41 0.46
CA ALA A 4 59.24 -1.71 1.22
C ALA A 4 58.31 -0.99 0.22
N THR A 5 57.00 -0.89 0.32
CA THR A 5 56.01 -1.39 1.25
C THR A 5 54.67 -1.22 0.53
N LEU A 6 53.93 -2.33 0.44
CA LEU A 6 52.58 -2.47 -0.06
C LEU A 6 51.60 -1.76 0.90
N THR A 7 51.35 -0.46 0.77
CA THR A 7 50.26 0.21 1.50
C THR A 7 49.84 1.53 0.83
N LEU A 8 48.95 1.49 -0.17
CA LEU A 8 47.95 2.56 -0.37
C LEU A 8 46.80 2.13 -1.31
N ILE A 9 46.28 0.91 -1.13
CA ILE A 9 44.95 0.52 -1.65
C ILE A 9 43.94 0.88 -0.55
N ALA A 10 43.65 2.17 -0.36
CA ALA A 10 42.59 2.59 0.58
C ALA A 10 42.23 4.08 0.45
N CYS A 11 42.14 4.66 -0.76
CA CYS A 11 41.62 6.04 -0.88
C CYS A 11 41.01 6.41 -2.23
N LEU A 12 40.50 5.44 -3.00
CA LEU A 12 39.75 5.74 -4.25
C LEU A 12 38.26 5.35 -4.18
N CYS A 13 37.77 4.87 -3.04
CA CYS A 13 36.34 4.54 -2.86
C CYS A 13 35.48 5.71 -2.34
N LEU A 14 36.01 6.94 -2.29
CA LEU A 14 35.34 8.11 -1.68
C LEU A 14 34.88 9.16 -2.72
N LEU A 15 34.46 8.73 -3.92
CA LEU A 15 33.86 9.62 -4.93
C LEU A 15 32.50 9.14 -5.47
N ILE A 16 31.77 8.30 -4.73
CA ILE A 16 30.40 7.91 -5.08
C ILE A 16 29.52 8.05 -3.84
N GLY A 17 29.13 9.27 -3.49
CA GLY A 17 28.34 9.46 -2.27
C GLY A 17 27.94 10.89 -1.96
N ALA A 18 27.07 11.47 -2.80
CA ALA A 18 26.23 12.64 -2.50
C ALA A 18 25.35 12.91 -3.74
N CYS A 19 24.02 12.94 -3.74
CA CYS A 19 23.03 12.90 -2.67
C CYS A 19 21.78 12.15 -3.14
N ALA A 20 21.14 11.51 -2.18
CA ALA A 20 19.89 10.77 -2.30
C ALA A 20 18.78 11.60 -2.94
N SER A 21 18.06 10.98 -3.89
CA SER A 21 16.74 11.41 -4.29
C SER A 21 15.85 11.34 -3.04
N ALA A 22 15.40 12.50 -2.56
CA ALA A 22 14.33 12.57 -1.58
C ALA A 22 13.06 12.05 -2.28
N LYS A 23 12.79 10.76 -2.11
CA LYS A 23 11.51 10.16 -2.50
C LYS A 23 10.48 10.65 -1.49
N GLU A 24 9.68 11.63 -1.88
CA GLU A 24 8.42 11.93 -1.19
C GLU A 24 7.60 10.64 -1.13
N ASP A 25 7.19 10.28 0.08
CA ASP A 25 6.53 9.04 0.47
C ASP A 25 5.00 9.08 0.24
N ASN A 26 4.54 9.83 -0.77
CA ASN A 26 3.12 9.95 -1.13
C ASN A 26 2.78 9.45 -2.54
N GLU A 27 3.62 8.61 -3.16
CA GLU A 27 3.19 7.88 -4.35
C GLU A 27 2.20 6.80 -3.91
N ALA A 28 0.91 6.99 -4.24
CA ALA A 28 -0.05 5.90 -4.19
C ALA A 28 0.50 4.72 -5.03
N PRO A 29 0.24 3.45 -4.64
CA PRO A 29 0.65 2.32 -5.46
C PRO A 29 0.14 2.51 -6.90
N PRO A 30 0.90 2.06 -7.92
CA PRO A 30 0.50 2.22 -9.30
C PRO A 30 -0.85 1.57 -9.53
N VAL A 31 -1.89 2.40 -9.66
CA VAL A 31 -3.23 1.98 -10.06
C VAL A 31 -3.14 1.51 -11.50
N ASP A 32 -3.63 0.31 -11.77
CA ASP A 32 -3.72 -0.22 -13.14
C ASP A 32 -4.54 0.74 -14.01
N THR A 33 -3.87 1.46 -14.90
CA THR A 33 -4.48 2.47 -15.78
C THR A 33 -5.37 1.85 -16.86
N SER A 34 -5.47 0.52 -16.94
CA SER A 34 -6.38 -0.16 -17.87
C SER A 34 -7.83 -0.19 -17.37
N LEU A 35 -8.08 0.00 -16.07
CA LEU A 35 -9.41 -0.02 -15.49
C LEU A 35 -10.05 1.37 -15.47
N THR A 36 -11.35 1.44 -15.77
CA THR A 36 -12.15 2.65 -15.55
C THR A 36 -12.42 2.85 -14.06
N ASN A 37 -12.78 4.07 -13.66
CA ASN A 37 -13.18 4.37 -12.28
C ASN A 37 -14.35 3.47 -11.81
N GLU A 38 -15.30 3.18 -12.70
CA GLU A 38 -16.42 2.28 -12.40
C GLU A 38 -15.93 0.86 -12.09
N GLN A 39 -15.01 0.33 -12.90
CA GLN A 39 -14.43 -1.00 -12.69
C GLN A 39 -13.65 -1.07 -11.37
N ILE A 40 -12.90 -0.02 -11.03
CA ILE A 40 -12.19 0.08 -9.75
C ILE A 40 -13.18 0.05 -8.57
N VAL A 41 -14.26 0.83 -8.65
CA VAL A 41 -15.27 0.86 -7.58
C VAL A 41 -15.93 -0.51 -7.44
N LEU A 42 -16.34 -1.15 -8.53
CA LEU A 42 -16.91 -2.49 -8.50
C LEU A 42 -15.93 -3.51 -7.90
N LYS A 43 -14.65 -3.43 -8.25
CA LYS A 43 -13.60 -4.28 -7.68
C LYS A 43 -13.47 -4.09 -6.17
N VAL A 44 -13.43 -2.85 -5.68
CA VAL A 44 -13.36 -2.56 -4.24
C VAL A 44 -14.62 -3.01 -3.50
N LEU A 45 -15.80 -2.84 -4.08
CA LEU A 45 -17.06 -3.29 -3.45
C LEU A 45 -17.15 -4.82 -3.40
N GLN A 46 -16.87 -5.49 -4.51
CA GLN A 46 -16.99 -6.95 -4.60
C GLN A 46 -15.82 -7.64 -3.87
N GLU A 47 -14.60 -7.44 -4.33
CA GLU A 47 -13.44 -8.16 -3.80
C GLU A 47 -13.03 -7.58 -2.43
N GLY A 48 -12.96 -6.25 -2.31
CA GLY A 48 -12.53 -5.59 -1.08
C GLY A 48 -13.50 -5.70 0.10
N LEU A 49 -14.82 -5.53 -0.13
CA LEU A 49 -15.81 -5.56 0.96
C LEU A 49 -16.56 -6.88 1.11
N VAL A 50 -17.07 -7.46 0.01
CA VAL A 50 -17.85 -8.70 0.07
C VAL A 50 -16.94 -9.91 0.32
N GLU A 51 -15.89 -10.06 -0.49
CA GLU A 51 -14.93 -11.16 -0.38
C GLU A 51 -13.85 -10.90 0.69
N ARG A 52 -13.72 -9.64 1.12
CA ARG A 52 -12.81 -9.17 2.18
C ARG A 52 -11.33 -9.33 1.80
N ASP A 53 -11.02 -9.14 0.53
CA ASP A 53 -9.66 -9.04 0.02
C ASP A 53 -9.05 -7.69 0.43
N LEU A 54 -8.20 -7.71 1.45
CA LEU A 54 -7.57 -6.50 1.96
C LEU A 54 -6.51 -5.93 1.01
N ASP A 55 -5.92 -6.75 0.14
CA ASP A 55 -4.91 -6.30 -0.80
C ASP A 55 -5.55 -5.39 -1.87
N VAL A 56 -6.79 -5.69 -2.27
CA VAL A 56 -7.61 -4.82 -3.14
C VAL A 56 -7.86 -3.47 -2.47
N VAL A 57 -8.20 -3.47 -1.19
CA VAL A 57 -8.43 -2.22 -0.43
C VAL A 57 -7.13 -1.42 -0.32
N GLU A 58 -6.01 -2.07 -0.03
CA GLU A 58 -4.69 -1.44 0.07
C GLU A 58 -4.23 -0.82 -1.26
N THR A 59 -4.55 -1.47 -2.37
CA THR A 59 -4.20 -1.03 -3.73
C THR A 59 -5.04 0.16 -4.20
N TYR A 60 -6.37 0.09 -4.05
CA TYR A 60 -7.27 1.02 -4.74
C TYR A 60 -7.86 2.11 -3.85
N VAL A 61 -7.77 2.01 -2.52
CA VAL A 61 -8.28 3.05 -1.61
C VAL A 61 -7.17 4.03 -1.25
N ALA A 62 -7.44 5.33 -1.31
CA ALA A 62 -6.47 6.36 -0.94
C ALA A 62 -6.13 6.28 0.56
N LYS A 63 -4.86 6.53 0.92
CA LYS A 63 -4.38 6.46 2.32
C LYS A 63 -5.23 7.34 3.25
N ASP A 64 -5.62 8.52 2.78
CA ASP A 64 -6.39 9.52 3.51
C ASP A 64 -7.91 9.46 3.24
N TYR A 65 -8.43 8.30 2.79
CA TYR A 65 -9.85 8.07 2.51
C TYR A 65 -10.80 8.67 3.55
N LYS A 66 -11.76 9.47 3.09
CA LYS A 66 -12.74 10.15 3.95
C LYS A 66 -13.89 9.19 4.26
N GLN A 67 -13.88 8.64 5.46
CA GLN A 67 -14.87 7.69 5.92
C GLN A 67 -16.02 8.43 6.63
N HIS A 68 -17.27 8.18 6.21
CA HIS A 68 -18.49 8.80 6.77
C HIS A 68 -19.26 7.94 7.78
N ASN A 69 -19.02 6.62 7.84
CA ASN A 69 -19.64 5.77 8.84
C ASN A 69 -18.98 6.06 10.22
N PRO A 70 -19.77 6.54 11.21
CA PRO A 70 -19.23 7.01 12.49
C PRO A 70 -18.64 5.89 13.37
N TYR A 71 -18.85 4.62 13.00
CA TYR A 71 -18.32 3.46 13.70
C TYR A 71 -17.00 2.94 13.13
N ALA A 72 -16.51 3.50 12.03
CA ALA A 72 -15.20 3.20 11.47
C ALA A 72 -14.28 4.43 11.61
N ALA A 73 -13.01 4.19 11.91
CA ALA A 73 -12.01 5.27 11.88
C ALA A 73 -11.85 5.81 10.44
N THR A 74 -11.47 7.08 10.32
CA THR A 74 -11.14 7.69 9.02
C THR A 74 -9.84 7.14 8.45
N GLY A 75 -9.63 7.28 7.13
CA GLY A 75 -8.46 6.80 6.41
C GLY A 75 -8.62 5.35 5.96
N ARG A 76 -7.73 4.91 5.06
CA ARG A 76 -7.74 3.53 4.55
C ARG A 76 -7.58 2.51 5.66
N GLN A 77 -6.71 2.79 6.63
CA GLN A 77 -6.49 1.88 7.75
C GLN A 77 -7.76 1.66 8.57
N GLY A 78 -8.54 2.72 8.81
CA GLY A 78 -9.83 2.61 9.49
C GLY A 78 -10.84 1.75 8.74
N LEU A 79 -10.85 1.82 7.40
CA LEU A 79 -11.65 0.91 6.57
C LEU A 79 -11.17 -0.54 6.67
N VAL A 80 -9.86 -0.79 6.60
CA VAL A 80 -9.27 -2.14 6.75
C VAL A 80 -9.64 -2.76 8.11
N ASP A 81 -9.51 -1.99 9.18
CA ASP A 81 -9.81 -2.47 10.53
C ASP A 81 -11.31 -2.75 10.71
N PHE A 82 -12.16 -1.91 10.12
CA PHE A 82 -13.60 -2.14 10.07
C PHE A 82 -13.94 -3.45 9.34
N ILE A 83 -13.35 -3.70 8.17
CA ILE A 83 -13.56 -4.96 7.41
C ILE A 83 -13.14 -6.17 8.23
N LYS A 84 -11.99 -6.11 8.91
CA LYS A 84 -11.52 -7.19 9.79
C LYS A 84 -12.52 -7.51 10.90
N SER A 85 -13.17 -6.48 11.48
CA SER A 85 -14.17 -6.64 12.54
C SER A 85 -15.46 -7.34 12.07
N MET A 86 -15.80 -7.27 10.78
CA MET A 86 -16.99 -7.90 10.21
C MET A 86 -16.93 -9.44 10.19
N ARG A 87 -15.77 -10.05 10.48
CA ARG A 87 -15.60 -11.52 10.53
C ARG A 87 -16.47 -12.23 11.58
N GLY A 88 -17.14 -11.51 12.47
CA GLY A 88 -18.07 -12.07 13.47
C GLY A 88 -19.57 -11.85 13.22
N GLY A 89 -19.97 -11.12 12.17
CA GLY A 89 -21.37 -10.81 11.86
C GLY A 89 -21.91 -11.67 10.72
N GLY A 90 -22.97 -12.44 11.01
CA GLY A 90 -23.50 -13.52 10.18
C GLY A 90 -23.70 -13.21 8.69
N HIS A 91 -23.43 -14.24 7.90
CA HIS A 91 -23.84 -14.43 6.52
C HIS A 91 -25.32 -14.05 6.35
N GLY A 92 -25.58 -12.84 5.85
CA GLY A 92 -26.89 -12.47 5.37
C GLY A 92 -27.19 -13.37 4.18
N THR A 93 -27.95 -14.44 4.41
CA THR A 93 -28.48 -15.28 3.35
C THR A 93 -29.35 -14.39 2.47
N PHE A 94 -28.83 -13.97 1.31
CA PHE A 94 -29.68 -13.52 0.22
C PHE A 94 -30.47 -14.74 -0.24
N LYS A 95 -31.66 -14.93 0.36
CA LYS A 95 -32.68 -15.75 -0.27
C LYS A 95 -33.13 -14.98 -1.49
N ASN A 96 -32.69 -15.44 -2.66
CA ASN A 96 -33.19 -15.00 -3.95
C ASN A 96 -34.73 -15.01 -3.91
N VAL A 97 -35.33 -13.83 -4.07
CA VAL A 97 -36.74 -13.66 -4.43
C VAL A 97 -36.81 -13.52 -5.94
#